data_AF-C6BW00-F1
#
_entry.id   AF-C6BW00-F1
#
_cell.length_a   1.000
_cell.length_b   1.000
_cell.length_c   1.000
_cell.angle_alpha   90.00
_cell.angle_beta   90.00
_cell.angle_gamma   90.00
#
_symmetry.space_group_name_H-M   'P 1'
#
loop_
_entity.id
_entity.type
_entity.pdbx_description
1 polymer ?
#
loop_
_entity_poly.entity_id
_entity_poly.type
_entity_poly.pdbx_seq_one_letter_code
_entity_poly.pdbx_strand_id
1 'polypeptide(L)'
;MVDKFYKSINQAWEQFGKVRWQISRRTFFNYVGKGKQVPPLNGKYYEDDICEVAEQLGWVPIGQVAEADQPDDEGLTGDSAKRFQEAKAKDKEFEAELKRLKLNKELGKLIDRENVEMIMAGKTAVLDTGLRQLFIMKARDFIFAVDGKVEREDAFIQMVNDELDALFSEFARTDEITVEFSSGS
;
A
#
# COMPACT_ATOMS: atom_id res chain seq x y z
N MET A 1 43.66 -10.70 41.72
CA MET A 1 42.31 -10.09 41.81
C MET A 1 41.30 -11.19 41.54
N VAL A 2 40.21 -11.27 42.31
CA VAL A 2 39.16 -12.27 42.04
C VAL A 2 38.40 -11.76 40.83
N ASP A 3 38.58 -12.45 39.71
CA ASP A 3 37.96 -12.10 38.43
C ASP A 3 36.45 -12.32 38.54
N LYS A 4 35.69 -11.22 38.61
CA LYS A 4 34.23 -11.27 38.80
C LYS A 4 33.58 -11.57 37.47
N PHE A 5 32.69 -12.57 37.46
CA PHE A 5 32.04 -13.03 36.24
C PHE A 5 30.54 -13.28 36.40
N TYR A 6 29.84 -13.22 35.28
CA TYR A 6 28.41 -13.42 35.16
C TYR A 6 28.10 -14.61 34.24
N LYS A 7 27.07 -15.39 34.58
CA LYS A 7 26.69 -16.61 33.83
C LYS A 7 25.79 -16.32 32.62
N SER A 8 25.27 -15.11 32.50
CA SER A 8 24.46 -14.69 31.36
C SER A 8 24.62 -13.19 31.10
N ILE A 9 24.35 -12.78 29.85
CA ILE A 9 24.38 -11.38 29.44
C ILE A 9 23.35 -10.53 30.22
N ASN A 10 22.16 -11.08 30.50
CA ASN A 10 21.15 -10.42 31.31
C ASN A 10 21.65 -10.20 32.74
N GLN A 11 22.34 -11.20 33.32
CA GLN A 11 22.91 -11.07 34.65
C GLN A 11 24.03 -10.01 34.68
N ALA A 12 24.90 -9.99 33.67
CA ALA A 12 25.94 -8.97 33.53
C ALA A 12 25.34 -7.56 33.43
N TRP A 13 24.26 -7.40 32.66
CA TRP A 13 23.56 -6.13 32.58
C TRP A 13 22.94 -5.71 33.93
N GLU A 14 22.20 -6.61 34.58
CA GLU A 14 21.45 -6.29 35.79
C GLU A 14 22.35 -6.04 37.01
N GLN A 15 23.50 -6.71 37.09
CA GLN A 15 24.39 -6.65 38.26
C GLN A 15 25.58 -5.73 38.07
N PHE A 16 25.98 -5.43 36.83
CA PHE A 16 27.17 -4.66 36.53
C PHE A 16 26.91 -3.51 35.56
N GLY A 17 26.40 -3.80 34.36
CA GLY A 17 26.23 -2.81 33.29
C GLY A 17 25.40 -1.60 33.72
N LYS A 18 24.21 -1.83 34.28
CA LYS A 18 23.28 -0.76 34.68
C LYS A 18 23.70 0.02 35.92
N VAL A 19 24.61 -0.53 36.72
CA VAL A 19 25.05 0.07 38.00
C VAL A 19 26.41 0.75 37.89
N ARG A 20 27.20 0.40 36.87
CA ARG A 20 28.55 0.91 36.68
C ARG A 20 28.60 2.04 35.64
N TRP A 21 27.77 1.98 34.60
CA TRP A 21 27.86 2.86 33.43
C TRP A 21 26.54 3.57 33.09
N GLN A 22 26.62 4.81 32.62
CA GLN A 22 25.47 5.64 32.20
C GLN A 22 25.04 5.34 30.76
N ILE A 23 24.73 4.07 30.47
CA ILE A 23 24.34 3.62 29.12
C ILE A 23 22.98 2.93 29.12
N SER A 24 22.34 2.87 27.95
CA SER A 24 21.09 2.12 27.80
C SER A 24 21.33 0.61 27.76
N ARG A 25 20.32 -0.18 28.14
CA ARG A 25 20.34 -1.64 27.98
C ARG A 25 20.64 -2.04 26.52
N ARG A 26 20.06 -1.32 25.55
CA ARG A 26 20.30 -1.61 24.12
C ARG A 26 21.78 -1.44 23.76
N THR A 27 22.40 -0.36 24.22
CA THR A 27 23.82 -0.06 24.00
C THR A 27 24.69 -1.20 24.54
N PHE A 28 24.45 -1.63 25.78
CA PHE A 28 25.20 -2.75 26.38
C PHE A 28 25.13 -4.04 25.54
N PHE A 29 23.94 -4.41 25.08
CA PHE A 29 23.71 -5.65 24.31
C PHE A 29 24.22 -5.57 22.86
N ASN A 30 24.54 -4.38 22.35
CA ASN A 30 25.18 -4.24 21.04
C ASN A 30 26.64 -4.72 21.07
N TYR A 31 27.34 -4.55 22.21
CA TYR A 31 28.78 -4.81 22.33
C TYR A 31 29.11 -6.06 23.15
N VAL A 32 28.26 -6.44 24.11
CA VAL A 32 28.44 -7.64 24.93
C VAL A 32 27.52 -8.74 24.42
N GLY A 33 28.03 -9.95 24.20
CA GLY A 33 27.22 -11.08 23.74
C GLY A 33 27.92 -12.02 22.76
N LYS A 34 27.27 -13.13 22.41
CA LYS A 34 27.81 -14.09 21.43
C LYS A 34 27.99 -13.41 20.06
N GLY A 35 29.20 -13.48 19.51
CA GLY A 35 29.55 -12.85 18.23
C GLY A 35 29.65 -11.32 18.28
N LYS A 36 29.78 -10.74 19.47
CA LYS A 36 30.00 -9.30 19.69
C LYS A 36 31.45 -9.04 20.13
N GLN A 37 31.76 -7.77 20.38
CA GLN A 37 33.10 -7.32 20.78
C GLN A 37 33.55 -7.94 22.11
N VAL A 38 32.62 -8.13 23.06
CA VAL A 38 32.85 -8.90 24.30
C VAL A 38 32.07 -10.22 24.24
N PRO A 39 32.66 -11.29 23.67
CA PRO A 39 32.06 -12.61 23.67
C PRO A 39 32.25 -13.29 25.05
N PRO A 40 31.36 -14.24 25.42
CA PRO A 40 31.54 -14.98 26.66
C PRO A 40 32.74 -15.95 26.57
N LEU A 41 33.69 -15.84 27.49
CA LEU A 41 34.80 -16.76 27.63
C LEU A 41 34.38 -17.93 28.54
N ASN A 42 34.40 -19.16 28.02
CA ASN A 42 33.89 -20.35 28.71
C ASN A 42 32.43 -20.21 29.20
N GLY A 43 31.61 -19.48 28.44
CA GLY A 43 30.20 -19.24 28.78
C GLY A 43 29.99 -18.22 29.90
N LYS A 44 31.05 -17.51 30.33
CA LYS A 44 31.02 -16.48 31.37
C LYS A 44 31.38 -15.11 30.79
N TYR A 45 30.83 -14.06 31.36
CA TYR A 45 31.13 -12.67 31.03
C TYR A 45 31.93 -12.05 32.18
N TYR A 46 33.16 -11.62 31.93
CA TYR A 46 34.03 -11.08 32.97
C TYR A 46 33.88 -9.56 33.05
N GLU A 47 34.00 -8.99 34.26
CA GLU A 47 33.95 -7.55 34.47
C GLU A 47 35.10 -6.84 33.75
N ASP A 48 36.29 -7.43 33.77
CA ASP A 48 37.49 -6.83 33.18
C ASP A 48 37.34 -6.66 31.66
N ASP A 49 36.84 -7.67 30.96
CA ASP A 49 36.57 -7.59 29.51
C ASP A 49 35.52 -6.51 29.17
N ILE A 50 34.51 -6.36 30.03
CA ILE A 50 33.46 -5.35 29.85
C ILE A 50 34.01 -3.95 30.14
N CYS A 51 34.86 -3.80 31.15
CA CYS A 51 35.55 -2.54 31.47
C CYS A 51 36.48 -2.11 30.34
N GLU A 52 37.25 -3.03 29.75
CA GLU A 52 38.17 -2.71 28.66
C GLU A 52 37.41 -2.12 27.46
N VAL A 53 36.29 -2.75 27.07
CA VAL A 53 35.45 -2.22 25.98
C VAL A 53 34.71 -0.95 26.39
N ALA A 54 34.30 -0.81 27.65
CA ALA A 54 33.69 0.42 28.15
C ALA A 54 34.66 1.61 28.09
N GLU A 55 35.93 1.41 28.45
CA GLU A 55 36.98 2.43 28.37
C GLU A 55 37.32 2.77 26.90
N GLN A 56 37.43 1.76 26.04
CA GLN A 56 37.65 1.96 24.59
C GLN A 56 36.51 2.77 23.93
N LEU A 57 35.26 2.56 24.38
CA LEU A 57 34.07 3.24 23.85
C LEU A 57 33.72 4.53 24.60
N GLY A 58 34.49 4.92 25.62
CA GLY A 58 34.25 6.12 26.40
C GLY A 58 32.95 6.10 27.21
N TRP A 59 32.52 4.95 27.73
CA TRP A 59 31.32 4.87 28.57
C TRP A 59 31.53 5.64 29.87
N VAL A 60 30.58 6.51 30.21
CA VAL A 60 30.66 7.35 31.41
C VAL A 60 30.27 6.55 32.65
N PRO A 61 31.11 6.48 33.70
CA PRO A 61 30.74 5.86 34.97
C PRO A 61 29.55 6.57 35.66
N ILE A 62 28.69 5.81 36.34
CA ILE A 62 27.62 6.40 37.15
C ILE A 62 28.22 7.22 38.30
N GLY A 63 27.85 8.50 38.39
CA GLY A 63 28.31 9.42 39.44
C GLY A 63 29.38 10.42 38.99
N GLN A 64 29.91 10.30 37.78
CA GLN A 64 30.67 11.36 37.13
C GLN A 64 29.74 12.21 36.25
N VAL A 65 29.86 13.54 36.37
CA VAL A 65 29.21 14.46 35.45
C VAL A 65 29.91 14.27 34.11
N ALA A 66 29.18 13.83 33.09
CA ALA A 66 29.68 13.88 31.73
C ALA A 66 30.02 15.35 31.43
N GLU A 67 31.30 15.69 31.31
CA GLU A 67 31.67 16.89 30.56
C GLU A 67 31.03 16.69 29.19
N ALA A 68 30.13 17.61 28.84
CA ALA A 68 29.21 17.44 27.74
C ALA A 68 29.95 17.51 26.40
N ASP A 69 30.56 16.40 26.02
CA ASP A 69 30.50 15.87 24.67
C ASP A 69 29.70 14.58 24.80
N GLN A 70 28.37 14.70 24.68
CA GLN A 70 27.57 13.54 24.36
C GLN A 70 28.14 13.01 23.04
N PRO A 71 28.71 11.80 22.97
CA PRO A 71 28.91 11.18 21.68
C PRO A 71 27.51 10.96 21.14
N ASP A 72 27.26 11.69 20.09
CA ASP A 72 26.13 11.65 19.20
C ASP A 72 25.59 10.24 19.12
N ASP A 73 24.27 10.14 19.17
CA ASP A 73 23.51 9.02 18.66
C ASP A 73 23.74 8.89 17.14
N GLU A 74 24.99 8.64 16.72
CA GLU A 74 25.39 8.34 15.35
C GLU A 74 25.89 6.90 15.29
N GLY A 75 24.95 6.02 15.65
CA GLY A 75 24.87 4.67 15.12
C GLY A 75 23.67 4.43 14.22
N LEU A 76 22.88 5.46 13.85
CA LEU A 76 21.90 5.42 12.75
C LEU A 76 21.38 6.84 12.42
N THR A 77 22.26 7.68 11.84
CA THR A 77 22.02 8.87 10.97
C THR A 77 20.67 9.60 11.07
N GLY A 78 20.67 10.95 11.00
CA GLY A 78 19.47 11.78 10.80
C GLY A 78 18.51 11.37 9.66
N ASP A 79 18.93 10.40 8.83
CA ASP A 79 18.14 9.62 7.89
C ASP A 79 17.03 8.77 8.57
N SER A 80 17.25 8.22 9.77
CA SER A 80 16.28 7.37 10.47
C SER A 80 15.10 8.17 11.05
N ALA A 81 15.37 9.34 11.62
CA ALA A 81 14.34 10.25 12.13
C ALA A 81 13.53 10.88 10.99
N LYS A 82 14.19 11.24 9.88
CA LYS A 82 13.52 11.69 8.65
C LYS A 82 12.67 10.57 8.04
N ARG A 83 13.19 9.35 7.90
CA ARG A 83 12.43 8.19 7.42
C ARG A 83 11.23 7.86 8.30
N PHE A 84 11.34 8.02 9.62
CA PHE A 84 10.20 7.81 10.53
C PHE A 84 9.13 8.90 10.39
N GLN A 85 9.54 10.15 10.20
CA GLN A 85 8.61 11.26 9.93
C GLN A 85 7.96 11.12 8.55
N GLU A 86 8.72 10.73 7.52
CA GLU A 86 8.23 10.45 6.17
C GLU A 86 7.27 9.25 6.15
N ALA A 87 7.58 8.16 6.88
CA ALA A 87 6.67 7.03 7.03
C ALA A 87 5.37 7.44 7.70
N LYS A 88 5.43 8.21 8.79
CA LYS A 88 4.22 8.76 9.45
C LYS A 88 3.43 9.71 8.56
N ALA A 89 4.09 10.50 7.71
CA ALA A 89 3.43 11.37 6.75
C ALA A 89 2.70 10.55 5.68
N LYS A 90 3.37 9.53 5.12
CA LYS A 90 2.76 8.60 4.14
C LYS A 90 1.59 7.84 4.74
N ASP A 91 1.71 7.32 5.96
CA ASP A 91 0.60 6.62 6.62
C ASP A 91 -0.63 7.53 6.78
N LYS A 92 -0.43 8.80 7.14
CA LYS A 92 -1.51 9.78 7.22
C LYS A 92 -2.13 10.10 5.85
N GLU A 93 -1.31 10.17 4.80
CA GLU A 93 -1.79 10.36 3.42
C GLU A 93 -2.62 9.16 2.97
N PHE A 94 -2.17 7.93 3.22
CA PHE A 94 -2.92 6.71 2.94
C PHE A 94 -4.24 6.64 3.70
N GLU A 95 -4.26 7.02 4.98
CA GLU A 95 -5.50 7.09 5.76
C GLU A 95 -6.48 8.15 5.20
N ALA A 96 -5.96 9.31 4.80
CA ALA A 96 -6.76 10.36 4.20
C ALA A 96 -7.35 9.93 2.85
N GLU A 97 -6.56 9.23 2.04
CA GLU A 97 -6.99 8.68 0.75
C GLU A 97 -8.04 7.58 0.93
N LEU A 98 -7.86 6.66 1.89
CA LEU A 98 -8.86 5.65 2.23
C LEU A 98 -10.18 6.28 2.70
N LYS A 99 -10.13 7.33 3.52
CA LYS A 99 -11.33 8.07 3.94
C LYS A 99 -12.01 8.74 2.74
N ARG A 100 -11.23 9.32 1.83
CA ARG A 100 -11.75 9.94 0.60
C ARG A 100 -12.38 8.92 -0.34
N LEU A 101 -11.77 7.75 -0.52
CA LEU A 101 -12.32 6.64 -1.30
C LEU A 101 -13.63 6.12 -0.70
N LYS A 102 -13.69 5.92 0.62
CA LYS A 102 -14.92 5.52 1.31
C LYS A 102 -16.03 6.56 1.13
N LEU A 103 -15.71 7.84 1.34
CA LEU A 103 -16.66 8.92 1.13
C LEU A 103 -17.15 8.98 -0.32
N ASN A 104 -16.26 8.81 -1.31
CA ASN A 104 -16.66 8.80 -2.71
C ASN A 104 -17.54 7.58 -3.06
N LYS A 105 -17.32 6.42 -2.41
CA LYS A 105 -18.19 5.25 -2.54
C LYS A 105 -19.57 5.50 -1.91
N GLU A 106 -19.63 6.08 -0.71
CA GLU A 106 -20.89 6.45 -0.04
C GLU A 106 -21.69 7.51 -0.81
N LEU A 107 -21.00 8.47 -1.43
CA LEU A 107 -21.60 9.48 -2.31
C LEU A 107 -22.00 8.93 -3.69
N GLY A 108 -21.84 7.62 -3.94
CA GLY A 108 -22.21 6.98 -5.20
C GLY A 108 -21.33 7.36 -6.40
N LYS A 109 -20.18 8.00 -6.17
CA LYS A 109 -19.23 8.42 -7.23
C LYS A 109 -18.30 7.29 -7.67
N LEU A 110 -18.25 6.20 -6.92
CA LEU A 110 -17.47 5.01 -7.22
C LEU A 110 -18.41 3.81 -7.24
N ILE A 111 -18.39 3.08 -8.34
CA ILE A 111 -19.08 1.80 -8.51
C ILE A 111 -18.05 0.67 -8.46
N ASP A 112 -18.43 -0.43 -7.81
CA ASP A 112 -17.57 -1.61 -7.76
C ASP A 112 -17.35 -2.18 -9.16
N ARG A 113 -16.15 -2.70 -9.42
CA ARG A 113 -15.75 -3.18 -10.76
C ARG A 113 -16.69 -4.26 -11.30
N GLU A 114 -17.11 -5.19 -10.45
CA GLU A 114 -18.06 -6.24 -10.82
C GLU A 114 -19.41 -5.66 -11.28
N ASN A 115 -19.87 -4.60 -10.62
CA ASN A 115 -21.08 -3.88 -11.03
C ASN A 115 -20.90 -3.17 -12.37
N VAL A 116 -19.72 -2.57 -12.62
CA VAL A 116 -19.38 -1.99 -13.93
C VAL A 116 -19.45 -3.07 -15.02
N GLU A 117 -18.79 -4.20 -14.80
CA GLU A 117 -18.73 -5.30 -15.77
C GLU A 117 -20.13 -5.85 -16.05
N MET A 118 -20.96 -6.04 -15.02
CA MET A 118 -22.35 -6.46 -15.17
C MET A 118 -23.20 -5.44 -15.94
N ILE A 119 -23.11 -4.15 -15.61
CA ILE A 119 -23.84 -3.09 -16.33
C ILE A 119 -23.41 -3.05 -17.79
N MET A 120 -22.11 -3.15 -18.07
CA MET A 120 -21.58 -3.16 -19.44
C MET A 120 -22.03 -4.41 -20.21
N ALA A 121 -22.09 -5.58 -19.56
CA ALA A 121 -22.59 -6.80 -20.17
C ALA A 121 -24.08 -6.68 -20.53
N GLY A 122 -24.91 -6.19 -19.60
CA GLY A 122 -26.33 -5.93 -19.86
C GLY A 122 -26.55 -4.91 -20.97
N LYS A 123 -25.79 -3.80 -20.95
CA LYS A 123 -25.77 -2.79 -22.02
C LYS A 123 -25.41 -3.39 -23.37
N THR A 124 -24.38 -4.23 -23.42
CA THR A 124 -23.94 -4.90 -24.65
C THR A 124 -25.02 -5.83 -25.21
N ALA A 125 -25.73 -6.56 -24.34
CA ALA A 125 -26.82 -7.44 -24.76
C ALA A 125 -28.02 -6.66 -25.33
N VAL A 126 -28.38 -5.52 -24.71
CA VAL A 126 -29.42 -4.62 -25.24
C VAL A 126 -29.01 -4.06 -26.59
N LEU A 127 -27.76 -3.62 -26.74
CA LEU A 127 -27.24 -3.09 -27.99
C LEU A 127 -27.23 -4.13 -29.12
N ASP A 128 -26.76 -5.36 -28.86
CA ASP A 128 -26.81 -6.46 -29.84
C ASP A 128 -28.24 -6.76 -30.29
N THR A 129 -29.17 -6.80 -29.33
CA THR A 129 -30.59 -7.02 -29.63
C THR A 129 -31.17 -5.88 -30.47
N GLY A 130 -30.86 -4.63 -30.11
CA GLY A 130 -31.30 -3.44 -30.85
C GLY A 130 -30.77 -3.41 -32.28
N LEU A 131 -29.48 -3.74 -32.48
CA LEU A 131 -28.88 -3.86 -33.81
C LEU A 131 -29.57 -4.92 -34.67
N ARG A 132 -29.84 -6.10 -34.11
CA ARG A 132 -30.56 -7.16 -34.83
C ARG A 132 -31.97 -6.72 -35.22
N GLN A 133 -32.69 -6.07 -34.31
CA GLN A 133 -34.03 -5.57 -34.58
C GLN A 133 -34.04 -4.47 -35.65
N LEU A 134 -33.07 -3.55 -35.63
CA LEU A 134 -32.89 -2.53 -36.66
C LEU A 134 -32.82 -3.17 -38.05
N PHE A 135 -31.95 -4.17 -38.23
CA PHE A 135 -31.85 -4.86 -39.52
C PHE A 135 -33.14 -5.60 -39.89
N ILE A 136 -33.80 -6.28 -38.95
CA ILE A 136 -35.04 -7.01 -39.24
C ILE A 136 -36.17 -6.06 -39.65
N MET A 137 -36.34 -4.95 -38.93
CA MET A 137 -37.42 -3.99 -39.17
C MET A 137 -37.18 -3.14 -40.41
N LYS A 138 -35.93 -2.72 -40.65
CA LYS A 138 -35.56 -1.80 -41.73
C LYS A 138 -35.05 -2.50 -42.99
N ALA A 139 -34.90 -3.83 -42.99
CA ALA A 139 -34.41 -4.59 -44.15
C ALA A 139 -35.13 -4.23 -45.45
N ARG A 140 -36.46 -4.08 -45.40
CA ARG A 140 -37.25 -3.74 -46.60
C ARG A 140 -36.96 -2.33 -47.10
N ASP A 141 -36.82 -1.37 -46.19
CA ASP A 141 -36.53 0.03 -46.52
C ASP A 141 -35.13 0.16 -47.12
N PHE A 142 -34.16 -0.56 -46.53
CA PHE A 142 -32.80 -0.69 -47.05
C PHE A 142 -32.77 -1.29 -48.45
N ILE A 143 -33.47 -2.40 -48.67
CA ILE A 143 -33.57 -3.04 -49.99
C ILE A 143 -34.23 -2.09 -51.01
N PHE A 144 -35.28 -1.38 -50.61
CA PHE A 144 -35.99 -0.44 -51.48
C PHE A 144 -35.14 0.80 -51.81
N ALA A 145 -34.37 1.31 -50.86
CA ALA A 145 -33.48 2.46 -51.07
C ALA A 145 -32.46 2.17 -52.17
N VAL A 146 -31.82 1.00 -52.10
CA VAL A 146 -30.79 0.58 -53.07
C VAL A 146 -31.42 0.11 -54.38
N ASP A 147 -32.57 -0.58 -54.34
CA ASP A 147 -33.24 -1.15 -55.53
C ASP A 147 -32.27 -1.98 -56.42
N GLY A 148 -31.26 -2.58 -55.79
CA GLY A 148 -30.16 -3.31 -56.46
C GLY A 148 -29.19 -2.44 -57.28
N LYS A 149 -29.25 -1.11 -57.17
CA LYS A 149 -28.44 -0.15 -57.94
C LYS A 149 -27.22 0.29 -57.14
N VAL A 150 -26.03 0.02 -57.68
CA VAL A 150 -24.74 0.36 -57.04
C VAL A 150 -24.57 1.87 -56.90
N GLU A 151 -25.15 2.67 -57.81
CA GLU A 151 -25.08 4.13 -57.78
C GLU A 151 -25.79 4.76 -56.56
N ARG A 152 -26.54 3.96 -55.79
CA ARG A 152 -27.24 4.39 -54.57
C ARG A 152 -26.54 3.94 -53.28
N GLU A 153 -25.32 3.40 -53.39
CA GLU A 153 -24.51 2.95 -52.25
C GLU A 153 -24.37 4.04 -51.19
N ASP A 154 -24.00 5.27 -51.58
CA ASP A 154 -23.82 6.40 -50.65
C ASP A 154 -25.11 6.70 -49.87
N ALA A 155 -26.26 6.67 -50.55
CA ALA A 155 -27.56 6.91 -49.91
C ALA A 155 -27.93 5.80 -48.92
N PHE A 156 -27.55 4.56 -49.22
CA PHE A 156 -27.72 3.43 -48.32
C PHE A 156 -26.82 3.54 -47.08
N ILE A 157 -25.54 3.85 -47.28
CA ILE A 157 -24.59 4.07 -46.18
C ILE A 157 -25.11 5.16 -45.26
N GLN A 158 -25.58 6.28 -45.82
CA GLN A 158 -26.13 7.38 -45.02
C GLN A 158 -27.38 6.96 -44.24
N MET A 159 -28.32 6.25 -44.86
CA MET A 159 -29.52 5.75 -44.19
C MET A 159 -29.20 4.78 -43.05
N VAL A 160 -28.21 3.89 -43.22
CA VAL A 160 -27.77 2.98 -42.16
C VAL A 160 -27.12 3.76 -41.02
N ASN A 161 -26.27 4.75 -41.32
CA ASN A 161 -25.64 5.58 -40.31
C ASN A 161 -26.66 6.39 -39.50
N ASP A 162 -27.68 6.96 -40.15
CA ASP A 162 -28.73 7.71 -39.45
C ASP A 162 -29.50 6.83 -38.44
N GLU A 163 -29.79 5.57 -38.81
CA GLU A 163 -30.46 4.61 -37.92
C GLU A 163 -29.53 4.12 -36.80
N LEU A 164 -28.24 3.93 -37.09
CA LEU A 164 -27.23 3.59 -36.07
C LEU A 164 -27.02 4.74 -35.09
N ASP A 165 -26.97 5.98 -35.56
CA ASP A 165 -26.83 7.16 -34.72
C ASP A 165 -28.04 7.33 -33.80
N ALA A 166 -29.25 7.04 -34.28
CA ALA A 166 -30.44 7.01 -33.46
C ALA A 166 -30.34 5.95 -32.35
N LEU A 167 -29.92 4.72 -32.70
CA LEU A 167 -29.73 3.62 -31.74
C LEU A 167 -28.64 3.93 -30.71
N PHE A 168 -27.49 4.47 -31.14
CA PHE A 168 -26.41 4.83 -30.24
C PHE A 168 -26.74 6.04 -29.37
N SER A 169 -27.53 6.99 -29.88
CA SER A 169 -28.02 8.11 -29.09
C SER A 169 -28.95 7.65 -27.97
N GLU A 170 -29.82 6.68 -28.25
CA GLU A 170 -30.66 6.05 -27.23
C GLU A 170 -29.82 5.26 -26.21
N PHE A 171 -28.82 4.52 -26.68
CA PHE A 171 -27.87 3.80 -25.82
C PHE A 171 -27.02 4.71 -24.91
N ALA A 172 -26.67 5.90 -25.40
CA ALA A 172 -25.90 6.89 -24.67
C ALA A 172 -26.73 7.66 -23.63
N ARG A 173 -28.07 7.62 -23.72
CA ARG A 173 -28.92 8.21 -22.69
C ARG A 173 -28.70 7.49 -21.37
N THR A 174 -28.51 8.28 -20.32
CA THR A 174 -28.20 7.81 -18.97
C THR A 174 -29.51 7.41 -18.26
N ASP A 175 -30.34 6.61 -18.91
CA ASP A 175 -31.55 6.11 -18.27
C ASP A 175 -31.16 4.93 -17.36
N GLU A 176 -31.67 4.96 -16.13
CA GLU A 176 -31.38 4.00 -15.07
C GLU A 176 -31.77 2.59 -15.54
N ILE A 177 -30.77 1.74 -15.78
CA ILE A 177 -31.03 0.31 -16.01
C ILE A 177 -31.44 -0.29 -14.67
N THR A 178 -32.75 -0.48 -14.48
CA THR A 178 -33.29 -1.23 -13.34
C THR A 178 -33.07 -2.71 -13.63
N VAL A 179 -32.04 -3.29 -13.01
CA VAL A 179 -31.79 -4.73 -13.04
C VAL A 179 -32.61 -5.38 -11.93
N GLU A 180 -33.74 -5.98 -12.28
CA GLU A 180 -34.50 -6.82 -11.36
C GLU A 180 -33.84 -8.19 -11.25
N PHE A 181 -33.26 -8.49 -10.09
CA PHE A 181 -32.77 -9.84 -9.80
C PHE A 181 -33.94 -10.73 -9.43
N SER A 182 -34.39 -11.59 -10.34
CA SER A 182 -35.23 -12.72 -9.96
C SER A 182 -34.35 -13.76 -9.25
N SER A 183 -34.36 -13.74 -7.91
CA SER A 183 -33.82 -14.84 -7.11
C SER A 183 -34.64 -16.09 -7.43
N GLY A 184 -34.06 -16.97 -8.26
CA GLY A 184 -34.67 -18.24 -8.65
C GLY A 184 -34.90 -19.14 -7.44
N SER A 185 -36.14 -19.60 -7.32
CA SER A 185 -36.63 -20.62 -6.39
C SER A 185 -36.05 -22.01 -6.66
#